data_AF-A0A935P770-F1
#
_entry.id   AF-A0A935P770-F1
#
_cell.length_a   1.000
_cell.length_b   1.000
_cell.length_c   1.000
_cell.angle_alpha   90.00
_cell.angle_beta   90.00
_cell.angle_gamma   90.00
#
_symmetry.space_group_name_H-M   'P 1'
#
loop_
_entity.id
_entity.type
_entity.pdbx_description
1 polymer ?
#
loop_
_entity_poly.entity_id
_entity_poly.type
_entity_poly.pdbx_seq_one_letter_code
_entity_poly.pdbx_strand_id
1 'polypeptide(L)'
;MKRFAVCLAAGLVACGKAAPPAVDLEALVLRVEARAAEINGLKEKAKADSRHNPTRVAIALDGLQERLLVLRRQLDTLKAAGPTPDDQLLVDFENAYTDLAAALREYKALYLSPPPAS
;
A
#
# COMPACT_ATOMS: atom_id res chain seq x y z
N MET A 1 -22.28 4.02 34.29
CA MET A 1 -21.44 2.89 34.72
C MET A 1 -22.30 1.62 34.70
N LYS A 2 -22.26 0.82 33.63
CA LYS A 2 -23.05 -0.42 33.50
C LYS A 2 -22.20 -1.49 32.81
N ARG A 3 -22.06 -2.64 33.50
CA ARG A 3 -21.72 -4.00 33.03
C ARG A 3 -20.24 -4.30 32.73
N PHE A 4 -19.46 -4.37 33.79
CA PHE A 4 -18.41 -5.39 33.92
C PHE A 4 -19.06 -6.76 34.21
N ALA A 5 -18.38 -7.82 33.76
CA ALA A 5 -18.59 -9.24 34.07
C ALA A 5 -19.68 -10.00 33.26
N VAL A 6 -19.28 -10.50 32.09
CA VAL A 6 -19.76 -11.80 31.57
C VAL A 6 -18.55 -12.55 30.98
N CYS A 7 -17.73 -13.14 31.85
CA CYS A 7 -16.66 -14.10 31.48
C CYS A 7 -16.53 -15.21 32.54
N LEU A 8 -17.64 -15.67 33.11
CA LEU A 8 -17.62 -16.64 34.23
C LEU A 8 -18.82 -17.58 34.15
N ALA A 9 -18.87 -18.46 33.13
CA ALA A 9 -19.68 -19.69 33.15
C ALA A 9 -19.52 -20.51 31.85
N ALA A 10 -18.31 -20.75 31.39
CA ALA A 10 -18.02 -21.86 30.47
C ALA A 10 -16.53 -22.15 30.58
N GLY A 11 -16.17 -23.43 30.59
CA GLY A 11 -14.84 -23.92 30.93
C GLY A 11 -13.70 -23.27 30.16
N LEU A 12 -12.53 -23.32 30.80
CA LEU A 12 -11.19 -23.18 30.24
C LEU A 12 -11.10 -23.25 28.70
N VAL A 13 -10.30 -22.34 28.15
CA VAL A 13 -9.76 -22.27 26.78
C VAL A 13 -10.53 -21.30 25.85
N ALA A 14 -9.76 -20.44 25.18
CA ALA A 14 -10.17 -19.42 24.21
C ALA A 14 -10.69 -18.09 24.80
N CYS A 15 -9.85 -17.47 25.64
CA CYS A 15 -9.55 -16.06 25.42
C CYS A 15 -8.98 -15.97 23.99
N GLY A 16 -9.86 -15.79 23.01
CA GLY A 16 -9.54 -15.69 21.60
C GLY A 16 -8.76 -14.40 21.35
N LYS A 17 -7.49 -14.39 21.76
CA LYS A 17 -6.48 -13.58 21.10
C LYS A 17 -6.50 -14.10 19.68
N ALA A 18 -7.29 -13.45 18.81
CA ALA A 18 -7.20 -13.68 17.38
C ALA A 18 -5.71 -13.61 17.07
N ALA A 19 -5.12 -14.75 16.69
CA ALA A 19 -3.73 -14.77 16.27
C ALA A 19 -3.59 -13.63 15.25
N PRO A 20 -2.58 -12.76 15.39
CA PRO A 20 -2.36 -11.73 14.38
C PRO A 20 -2.37 -12.44 13.02
N PRO A 21 -3.08 -11.90 12.02
CA PRO A 21 -3.16 -12.54 10.72
C PRO A 21 -1.74 -12.91 10.29
N ALA A 22 -1.53 -14.17 9.92
CA ALA A 22 -0.21 -14.62 9.51
C ALA A 22 0.25 -13.69 8.39
N VAL A 23 1.29 -12.91 8.67
CA VAL A 23 1.80 -11.93 7.72
C VAL A 23 2.52 -12.70 6.64
N ASP A 24 1.93 -12.68 5.45
CA ASP A 24 2.56 -13.23 4.26
C ASP A 24 3.48 -12.18 3.62
N LEU A 25 4.76 -12.23 3.99
CA LEU A 25 5.80 -11.36 3.43
C LEU A 25 5.94 -11.54 1.91
N GLU A 26 5.70 -12.73 1.36
CA GLU A 26 5.77 -12.97 -0.08
C GLU A 26 4.61 -12.27 -0.79
N ALA A 27 3.40 -12.36 -0.25
CA ALA A 27 2.25 -11.61 -0.77
C ALA A 27 2.48 -10.09 -0.72
N LEU A 28 3.14 -9.57 0.32
CA LEU A 28 3.52 -8.14 0.40
C LEU A 28 4.49 -7.75 -0.72
N VAL A 29 5.50 -8.57 -1.00
CA VAL A 29 6.44 -8.36 -2.11
C VAL A 29 5.69 -8.29 -3.44
N LEU A 30 4.84 -9.27 -3.72
CA LEU A 30 4.08 -9.33 -4.97
C LEU A 30 3.19 -8.09 -5.15
N ARG A 31 2.55 -7.61 -4.07
CA ARG A 31 1.76 -6.36 -4.09
C ARG A 31 2.59 -5.13 -4.44
N VAL A 32 3.80 -5.01 -3.90
CA VAL A 32 4.72 -3.88 -4.18
C VAL A 32 5.24 -3.96 -5.61
N GLU A 33 5.61 -5.14 -6.09
CA GLU A 33 6.07 -5.36 -7.47
C GLU A 33 4.99 -5.04 -8.50
N ALA A 34 3.74 -5.44 -8.24
CA ALA A 34 2.61 -5.08 -9.10
C ALA A 34 2.46 -3.55 -9.24
N ARG A 35 2.61 -2.79 -8.14
CA ARG A 35 2.56 -1.32 -8.18
C ARG A 35 3.76 -0.72 -8.91
N ALA A 36 4.93 -1.31 -8.78
CA ALA A 36 6.11 -0.91 -9.53
C ALA A 36 5.88 -1.04 -11.04
N ALA A 37 5.38 -2.18 -11.48
CA ALA A 37 5.06 -2.43 -12.88
C ALA A 37 4.01 -1.45 -13.42
N GLU A 38 2.98 -1.15 -12.61
CA GLU A 38 1.92 -0.20 -12.94
C GLU A 38 2.45 1.23 -13.12
N ILE A 39 3.29 1.72 -12.21
CA ILE A 39 3.92 3.05 -12.29
C ILE A 39 4.83 3.13 -13.52
N ASN A 40 5.66 2.11 -13.78
CA ASN A 40 6.51 2.07 -14.96
C ASN A 40 5.68 2.07 -16.25
N GLY A 41 4.59 1.31 -16.31
CA GLY A 41 3.67 1.32 -17.45
C GLY A 41 3.02 2.68 -17.68
N LEU A 42 2.71 3.43 -16.62
CA LEU A 42 2.22 4.81 -16.74
C LEU A 42 3.30 5.77 -17.24
N LYS A 43 4.57 5.61 -16.83
CA LYS A 43 5.69 6.40 -17.37
C LYS A 43 5.88 6.20 -18.87
N GLU A 44 5.79 4.96 -19.34
CA GLU A 44 5.89 4.69 -20.79
C GLU A 44 4.70 5.28 -21.55
N LYS A 45 3.47 5.19 -21.01
CA LYS A 45 2.30 5.86 -21.61
C LYS A 45 2.44 7.39 -21.62
N ALA A 46 2.91 7.97 -20.53
CA ALA A 46 3.17 9.40 -20.39
C ALA A 46 4.15 9.94 -21.42
N LYS A 47 5.21 9.18 -21.73
CA LYS A 47 6.16 9.54 -22.80
C LYS A 47 5.50 9.54 -24.18
N ALA A 48 4.56 8.64 -24.42
CA ALA A 48 3.89 8.47 -25.70
C ALA A 48 2.65 9.38 -25.90
N ASP A 49 2.11 9.98 -24.84
CA ASP A 49 0.90 10.81 -24.92
C ASP A 49 1.24 12.30 -25.10
N SER A 50 0.88 12.85 -26.25
CA SER A 50 1.09 14.27 -26.60
C SER A 50 0.03 15.22 -26.03
N ARG A 51 -1.01 14.71 -25.34
CA ARG A 51 -2.15 15.52 -24.86
C ARG A 51 -1.93 16.19 -23.52
N HIS A 52 -0.93 15.76 -22.75
CA HIS A 52 -0.65 16.28 -21.40
C HIS A 52 0.68 17.01 -21.34
N ASN A 53 0.82 17.96 -20.39
CA ASN A 53 2.10 18.61 -20.12
C ASN A 53 3.09 17.54 -19.60
N PRO A 54 4.11 17.16 -20.40
CA PRO A 54 4.97 16.02 -20.08
C PRO A 54 5.79 16.27 -18.81
N THR A 55 6.16 17.51 -18.51
CA THR A 55 6.91 17.89 -17.31
C THR A 55 6.10 17.66 -16.04
N ARG A 56 4.83 18.09 -16.01
CA ARG A 56 3.97 17.91 -14.81
C ARG A 56 3.68 16.42 -14.55
N VAL A 57 3.46 15.67 -15.62
CA VAL A 57 3.21 14.22 -15.60
C VAL A 57 4.44 13.46 -15.13
N ALA A 58 5.64 13.83 -15.60
CA ALA A 58 6.91 13.25 -15.15
C ALA A 58 7.14 13.47 -13.66
N ILE A 59 7.00 14.72 -13.16
CA ILE A 59 7.19 15.04 -11.74
C ILE A 59 6.26 14.22 -10.85
N ALA A 60 4.99 14.08 -11.22
CA ALA A 60 4.04 13.30 -10.44
C ALA A 60 4.38 11.80 -10.41
N LEU A 61 4.81 11.24 -11.54
CA LEU A 61 5.22 9.83 -11.63
C LEU A 61 6.53 9.56 -10.88
N ASP A 62 7.48 10.48 -10.92
CA ASP A 62 8.72 10.39 -10.16
C ASP A 62 8.43 10.45 -8.64
N GLY A 63 7.52 11.31 -8.20
CA GLY A 63 7.07 11.33 -6.81
C GLY A 63 6.37 10.04 -6.35
N LEU A 64 5.58 9.40 -7.22
CA LEU A 64 5.01 8.07 -6.93
C LEU A 64 6.10 6.99 -6.87
N GLN A 65 7.13 7.10 -7.71
CA GLN A 65 8.25 6.18 -7.72
C GLN A 65 9.13 6.31 -6.48
N GLU A 66 9.33 7.53 -5.97
CA GLU A 66 10.01 7.77 -4.68
C GLU A 66 9.25 7.13 -3.51
N ARG A 67 7.93 7.31 -3.44
CA ARG A 67 7.09 6.67 -2.41
C ARG A 67 7.16 5.14 -2.47
N LEU A 68 7.21 4.57 -3.68
CA LEU A 68 7.40 3.14 -3.88
C LEU A 68 8.78 2.67 -3.39
N LEU A 69 9.84 3.48 -3.57
CA LEU A 69 11.18 3.16 -3.04
C LEU A 69 11.17 3.14 -1.50
N VAL A 70 10.46 4.08 -0.86
CA VAL A 70 10.28 4.06 0.60
C VAL A 70 9.57 2.78 1.04
N LEU A 71 8.48 2.40 0.36
CA LEU A 71 7.76 1.15 0.64
C LEU A 71 8.64 -0.09 0.47
N ARG A 72 9.51 -0.13 -0.54
CA ARG A 72 10.49 -1.22 -0.70
C ARG A 72 11.44 -1.31 0.49
N ARG A 73 11.96 -0.17 0.97
CA ARG A 73 12.84 -0.15 2.16
C ARG A 73 12.11 -0.60 3.43
N GLN A 74 10.84 -0.22 3.60
CA GLN A 74 10.01 -0.70 4.71
C GLN A 74 9.81 -2.22 4.60
N LEU A 75 9.56 -2.75 3.41
CA LEU A 75 9.44 -4.18 3.19
C LEU A 75 10.74 -4.94 3.48
N ASP A 76 11.89 -4.39 3.10
CA ASP A 76 13.19 -4.97 3.43
C ASP A 76 13.43 -4.97 4.95
N THR A 77 12.95 -3.94 5.65
CA THR A 77 12.98 -3.87 7.12
C THR A 77 12.08 -4.94 7.75
N LEU A 78 10.88 -5.14 7.21
CA LEU A 78 9.97 -6.21 7.64
C LEU A 78 10.59 -7.60 7.43
N LYS A 79 11.25 -7.83 6.29
CA LYS A 79 11.98 -9.09 6.02
C LYS A 79 13.14 -9.30 7.00
N ALA A 80 13.88 -8.23 7.32
CA ALA A 80 15.00 -8.28 8.25
C ALA A 80 14.56 -8.50 9.71
N ALA A 81 13.33 -8.09 10.07
CA ALA A 81 12.75 -8.34 11.39
C ALA A 81 12.43 -9.83 11.65
N GLY A 82 12.46 -10.67 10.61
CA GLY A 82 12.22 -12.11 10.72
C GLY A 82 10.76 -12.51 10.50
N PRO A 83 10.36 -13.72 10.93
CA PRO A 83 9.05 -14.30 10.58
C PRO A 83 7.87 -13.65 11.31
N THR A 84 8.12 -12.91 12.39
CA THR A 84 7.12 -12.19 13.17
C THR A 84 7.56 -10.73 13.31
N PRO A 85 7.38 -9.92 12.26
CA PRO A 85 7.64 -8.49 12.34
C PRO A 85 6.77 -7.82 13.40
N ASP A 86 7.28 -6.73 13.97
CA ASP A 86 6.56 -5.92 14.95
C ASP A 86 5.24 -5.37 14.37
N ASP A 87 4.17 -5.39 15.17
CA ASP A 87 2.83 -4.97 14.74
C ASP A 87 2.82 -3.50 14.25
N GLN A 88 3.64 -2.62 14.85
CA GLN A 88 3.74 -1.23 14.42
C GLN A 88 4.38 -1.13 13.03
N LEU A 89 5.42 -1.92 12.74
CA LEU A 89 6.07 -1.92 11.42
C LEU A 89 5.09 -2.37 10.32
N LEU A 90 4.21 -3.33 10.62
CA LEU A 90 3.18 -3.79 9.69
C LEU A 90 2.13 -2.72 9.43
N VAL A 91 1.67 -2.04 10.49
CA VAL A 91 0.72 -0.94 10.38
C VAL A 91 1.33 0.21 9.56
N ASP A 92 2.58 0.58 9.83
CA ASP A 92 3.28 1.64 9.12
C ASP A 92 3.45 1.30 7.62
N PHE A 93 3.74 0.04 7.31
CA PHE A 93 3.81 -0.45 5.94
C PHE A 93 2.46 -0.39 5.23
N GLU A 94 1.40 -0.93 5.84
CA GLU A 94 0.06 -0.96 5.22
C GLU A 94 -0.52 0.45 5.03
N ASN A 95 -0.23 1.38 5.94
CA ASN A 95 -0.58 2.80 5.80
C ASN A 95 0.14 3.42 4.60
N ALA A 96 1.47 3.28 4.54
CA ALA A 96 2.26 3.79 3.42
C ALA A 96 1.82 3.17 2.07
N TYR A 97 1.46 1.89 2.07
CA TYR A 97 0.97 1.19 0.88
C TYR A 97 -0.39 1.73 0.43
N THR A 98 -1.30 1.95 1.37
CA THR A 98 -2.63 2.51 1.12
C THR A 98 -2.51 3.92 0.54
N ASP A 99 -1.64 4.75 1.10
CA ASP A 99 -1.39 6.11 0.61
C ASP A 99 -0.81 6.13 -0.81
N LEU A 100 0.15 5.23 -1.12
CA LEU A 100 0.65 5.07 -2.48
C LEU A 100 -0.46 4.65 -3.44
N ALA A 101 -1.28 3.67 -3.05
CA ALA A 101 -2.36 3.15 -3.88
C ALA A 101 -3.44 4.21 -4.15
N ALA A 102 -3.76 5.04 -3.15
CA ALA A 102 -4.67 6.17 -3.30
C ALA A 102 -4.12 7.21 -4.27
N ALA A 103 -2.87 7.65 -4.07
CA ALA A 103 -2.23 8.64 -4.94
C ALA A 103 -2.13 8.14 -6.40
N LEU A 104 -1.82 6.86 -6.60
CA LEU A 104 -1.78 6.24 -7.93
C LEU A 104 -3.16 6.22 -8.59
N ARG A 105 -4.22 5.95 -7.83
CA ARG A 105 -5.60 5.96 -8.32
C ARG A 105 -6.04 7.36 -8.72
N GLU A 106 -5.77 8.37 -7.89
CA GLU A 106 -6.08 9.77 -8.19
C GLU A 106 -5.35 10.23 -9.44
N TYR A 107 -4.06 9.92 -9.55
CA TYR A 107 -3.27 10.23 -10.74
C TYR A 107 -3.85 9.58 -11.99
N LYS A 108 -4.19 8.29 -11.92
CA LYS A 108 -4.85 7.59 -13.03
C LYS A 108 -6.17 8.22 -13.41
N ALA A 109 -6.99 8.63 -12.45
CA ALA A 109 -8.25 9.31 -12.73
C ALA A 109 -7.99 10.64 -13.46
N LEU A 110 -7.02 11.44 -13.01
CA LEU A 110 -6.68 12.70 -13.66
C LEU A 110 -6.06 12.53 -15.06
N TYR A 111 -5.23 11.51 -15.25
CA TYR A 111 -4.48 11.29 -16.48
C TYR A 111 -5.26 10.50 -17.55
N LEU A 112 -6.07 9.52 -17.15
CA LEU A 112 -6.86 8.70 -18.08
C LEU A 112 -8.25 9.26 -18.37
N SER A 113 -8.68 10.31 -17.66
CA SER A 113 -9.93 11.00 -17.99
C SER A 113 -9.80 11.64 -19.37
N PRO A 114 -10.75 11.41 -20.29
CA PRO A 114 -10.77 12.15 -21.55
C PRO A 114 -10.85 13.66 -21.25
N PRO A 115 -10.22 14.52 -22.08
CA PRO A 115 -10.42 15.96 -21.93
C PRO A 115 -11.92 16.27 -21.99
N PRO A 116 -12.40 17.27 -21.22
CA PRO A 116 -13.82 17.62 -21.24
C PRO A 116 -14.25 17.86 -22.70
N ALA A 117 -15.38 17.26 -23.07
CA ALA A 117 -15.95 17.47 -24.39
C ALA A 117 -16.32 18.95 -24.54
N SER A 118 -15.65 19.63 -25.47
CA SER A 118 -15.98 20.98 -25.91
C SER A 118 -17.28 21.02 -26.71
#